data_AF-A0A935FG97-F1
#
_entry.id   AF-A0A935FG97-F1
#
_cell.length_a   1.000
_cell.length_b   1.000
_cell.length_c   1.000
_cell.angle_alpha   90.00
_cell.angle_beta   90.00
_cell.angle_gamma   90.00
#
_symmetry.space_group_name_H-M   'P 1'
#
loop_
_entity.id
_entity.type
_entity.pdbx_description
1 polymer ?
#
loop_
_entity_poly.entity_id
_entity_poly.type
_entity_poly.pdbx_seq_one_letter_code
_entity_poly.pdbx_strand_id
1 'polypeptide(L)'
;MIKGPQRGSAAGRGRCVSAAWVVVGLGLAAACGKGGASGSRDAAVGTLDAGAARDARLRRDAAVSLGPDARALPRCEGEPGSVCATSDLCAITAACGEDGRCHVTLGQRCDDGLACTSDRCLGQGRCAFTVEGDTCLVLVREGALRRLRCMQENEANPDNACERCRPRNDKSAWTKLTASLCDDGDPCTTNDHCETGRCVGEPGGSCN
;
A
#
# COMPACT_ATOMS: atom_id res chain seq x y z
N MET A 1 -57.77 -19.71 -31.31
CA MET A 1 -56.99 -18.68 -30.59
C MET A 1 -57.11 -19.02 -29.10
N ILE A 2 -56.11 -19.34 -28.27
CA ILE A 2 -54.64 -19.32 -28.27
C ILE A 2 -54.19 -20.41 -27.25
N LYS A 3 -53.06 -21.08 -27.55
CA LYS A 3 -52.18 -21.94 -26.74
C LYS A 3 -52.45 -22.09 -25.22
N GLY A 4 -52.49 -23.33 -24.75
CA GLY A 4 -51.83 -23.72 -23.48
C GLY A 4 -50.36 -24.09 -23.71
N PRO A 5 -49.70 -24.75 -22.76
CA PRO A 5 -49.30 -24.31 -21.41
C PRO A 5 -47.76 -24.17 -21.35
N GLN A 6 -47.17 -23.43 -20.41
CA GLN A 6 -45.78 -23.70 -19.95
C GLN A 6 -45.59 -23.13 -18.52
N ARG A 7 -45.56 -24.01 -17.51
CA ARG A 7 -44.89 -23.72 -16.24
C ARG A 7 -43.42 -24.06 -16.44
N GLY A 8 -42.57 -23.05 -16.40
CA GLY A 8 -41.12 -23.19 -16.56
C GLY A 8 -40.52 -24.04 -15.45
N SER A 9 -39.81 -25.09 -15.89
CA SER A 9 -39.07 -26.04 -15.08
C SER A 9 -37.96 -25.40 -14.26
N ALA A 10 -37.79 -25.92 -13.05
CA ALA A 10 -36.61 -25.75 -12.23
C ALA A 10 -35.35 -26.15 -13.01
N ALA A 11 -34.46 -25.20 -13.26
CA ALA A 11 -33.13 -25.48 -13.78
C ALA A 11 -32.27 -26.07 -12.66
N GLY A 12 -31.79 -27.29 -12.92
CA GLY A 12 -31.21 -28.20 -11.95
C GLY A 12 -29.93 -27.69 -11.32
N ARG A 13 -29.80 -27.96 -10.02
CA ARG A 13 -28.51 -28.14 -9.36
C ARG A 13 -27.82 -29.31 -10.07
N GLY A 14 -26.81 -29.02 -10.88
CA GLY A 14 -25.95 -30.04 -11.50
C GLY A 14 -25.26 -30.83 -10.40
N ARG A 15 -25.78 -32.03 -10.11
CA ARG A 15 -25.13 -33.03 -9.26
C ARG A 15 -23.95 -33.57 -10.05
N CYS A 16 -22.73 -33.38 -9.55
CA CYS A 16 -21.55 -34.10 -10.05
C CYS A 16 -21.76 -35.60 -9.77
N VAL A 17 -21.93 -36.40 -10.82
CA VAL A 17 -21.98 -37.86 -10.71
C VAL A 17 -20.56 -38.37 -10.94
N SER A 18 -19.98 -38.90 -9.86
CA SER A 18 -18.75 -39.72 -9.82
C SER A 18 -17.43 -39.01 -10.15
N ALA A 19 -16.70 -38.62 -9.09
CA ALA A 19 -15.27 -38.31 -9.17
C ALA A 19 -14.46 -39.61 -9.03
N ALA A 20 -13.89 -40.10 -10.12
CA ALA A 20 -12.85 -41.12 -10.07
C ALA A 20 -11.50 -40.43 -9.80
N TRP A 21 -10.89 -40.74 -8.66
CA TRP A 21 -9.58 -40.21 -8.27
C TRP A 21 -8.48 -41.05 -8.90
N VAL A 22 -7.68 -40.45 -9.78
CA VAL A 22 -6.41 -41.05 -10.23
C VAL A 22 -5.29 -40.22 -9.62
N VAL A 23 -4.48 -40.84 -8.77
CA VAL A 23 -3.34 -40.20 -8.11
C VAL A 23 -2.15 -40.24 -9.07
N VAL A 24 -1.76 -39.07 -9.60
CA VAL A 24 -0.45 -38.86 -10.22
C VAL A 24 0.18 -37.65 -9.55
N GLY A 25 1.34 -37.85 -8.91
CA GLY A 25 2.33 -36.84 -8.50
C GLY A 25 1.85 -35.45 -8.10
N LEU A 26 1.59 -35.26 -6.79
CA LEU A 26 1.63 -34.00 -6.00
C LEU A 26 1.32 -32.68 -6.76
N GLY A 27 0.11 -32.57 -7.31
CA GLY A 27 -0.46 -31.30 -7.78
C GLY A 27 -1.88 -31.48 -8.32
N LEU A 28 -2.89 -30.95 -7.64
CA LEU A 28 -4.29 -30.96 -8.08
C LEU A 28 -4.48 -29.97 -9.24
N ALA A 29 -4.63 -30.48 -10.47
CA ALA A 29 -5.12 -29.71 -11.59
C ALA A 29 -6.47 -30.27 -12.06
N ALA A 30 -7.51 -29.44 -12.01
CA ALA A 30 -8.79 -29.72 -12.63
C ALA A 30 -8.72 -29.33 -14.12
N ALA A 31 -8.70 -30.31 -15.02
CA ALA A 31 -8.82 -30.07 -16.45
C ALA A 31 -10.28 -30.20 -16.88
N CYS A 32 -10.91 -29.10 -17.28
CA CYS A 32 -12.18 -29.10 -18.00
C CYS A 32 -11.90 -28.96 -19.50
N GLY A 33 -12.17 -30.01 -20.28
CA GLY A 33 -12.06 -29.97 -21.73
C GLY A 33 -13.41 -30.18 -22.42
N LYS A 34 -13.83 -29.20 -23.24
CA LYS A 34 -14.03 -29.31 -24.70
C LYS A 34 -14.96 -28.22 -25.26
N GLY A 35 -14.65 -27.80 -26.49
CA GLY A 35 -15.65 -27.45 -27.50
C GLY A 35 -15.49 -26.07 -28.12
N GLY A 36 -14.87 -25.97 -29.30
CA GLY A 36 -14.77 -24.74 -30.08
C GLY A 36 -16.01 -24.44 -30.93
N ALA A 37 -16.17 -23.16 -31.30
CA ALA A 37 -16.94 -22.72 -32.46
C ALA A 37 -16.38 -21.36 -32.98
N SER A 38 -16.19 -21.30 -34.29
CA SER A 38 -15.75 -20.17 -35.11
C SER A 38 -16.86 -19.12 -35.28
N GLY A 39 -16.53 -17.83 -35.29
CA GLY A 39 -17.46 -16.73 -35.60
C GLY A 39 -16.75 -15.37 -35.69
N SER A 40 -16.94 -14.68 -36.81
CA SER A 40 -16.21 -13.53 -37.33
C SER A 40 -16.94 -12.19 -37.08
N ARG A 41 -16.17 -11.11 -36.85
CA ARG A 41 -16.40 -9.67 -37.10
C ARG A 41 -17.68 -9.00 -36.54
N ASP A 42 -17.51 -7.99 -35.67
CA ASP A 42 -17.62 -6.56 -36.01
C ASP A 42 -17.65 -5.67 -34.75
N ALA A 43 -17.35 -4.39 -34.98
CA ALA A 43 -17.08 -3.30 -34.05
C ALA A 43 -18.08 -3.11 -32.88
N ALA A 44 -17.54 -2.74 -31.71
CA ALA A 44 -18.22 -1.85 -30.78
C ALA A 44 -17.19 -1.03 -29.98
N VAL A 45 -17.21 0.28 -30.24
CA VAL A 45 -16.67 1.32 -29.38
C VAL A 45 -17.46 1.30 -28.07
N GLY A 46 -16.78 1.23 -26.93
CA GLY A 46 -17.39 1.17 -25.60
C GLY A 46 -16.54 1.90 -24.57
N THR A 47 -17.15 2.94 -24.02
CA THR A 47 -16.74 3.88 -22.98
C THR A 47 -16.06 3.25 -21.75
N LEU A 48 -14.99 3.90 -21.26
CA LEU A 48 -14.38 3.60 -19.95
C LEU A 48 -15.26 4.16 -18.84
N ASP A 49 -15.95 3.29 -18.11
CA ASP A 49 -16.55 3.62 -16.82
C ASP A 49 -15.49 3.61 -15.71
N ALA A 50 -15.60 4.61 -14.85
CA ALA A 50 -14.77 4.82 -13.68
C ALA A 50 -15.05 3.77 -12.61
N GLY A 51 -13.99 3.16 -12.06
CA GLY A 51 -14.04 2.43 -10.81
C GLY A 51 -13.47 1.02 -10.87
N ALA A 52 -12.16 0.88 -10.73
CA ALA A 52 -11.56 -0.34 -10.23
C ALA A 52 -10.17 -0.07 -9.63
N ALA A 53 -10.09 -0.27 -8.31
CA ALA A 53 -8.94 -0.69 -7.50
C ALA A 53 -7.54 -0.18 -7.88
N ARG A 54 -7.00 0.70 -7.02
CA ARG A 54 -5.56 0.98 -6.91
C ARG A 54 -4.84 -0.26 -6.35
N ASP A 55 -4.50 -1.19 -7.23
CA ASP A 55 -3.55 -2.26 -6.95
C ASP A 55 -2.33 -2.07 -7.86
N ALA A 56 -1.53 -1.05 -7.53
CA ALA A 56 -0.28 -0.72 -8.20
C ALA A 56 0.91 -1.13 -7.33
N ARG A 57 0.94 -2.38 -6.85
CA ARG A 57 2.18 -3.02 -6.40
C ARG A 57 2.95 -3.56 -7.61
N LEU A 58 3.46 -2.67 -8.47
CA LEU A 58 4.44 -3.05 -9.49
C LEU A 58 5.54 -1.99 -9.62
N ARG A 59 6.78 -2.45 -9.40
CA ARG A 59 8.09 -1.84 -9.68
C ARG A 59 8.70 -0.94 -8.60
N ARG A 60 9.09 -1.58 -7.49
CA ARG A 60 10.27 -1.16 -6.72
C ARG A 60 11.51 -1.59 -7.53
N ASP A 61 12.50 -0.72 -7.66
CA ASP A 61 13.84 -0.97 -8.23
C ASP A 61 14.06 -0.79 -9.75
N ALA A 62 13.12 -0.23 -10.51
CA ALA A 62 13.43 0.14 -11.90
C ALA A 62 13.79 1.63 -11.99
N ALA A 63 15.06 1.94 -12.20
CA ALA A 63 15.43 3.15 -12.93
C ALA A 63 14.59 3.14 -14.22
N VAL A 64 13.65 4.07 -14.35
CA VAL A 64 12.85 4.16 -15.57
C VAL A 64 13.78 4.70 -16.65
N SER A 65 14.33 3.80 -17.47
CA SER A 65 14.95 4.18 -18.74
C SER A 65 13.83 4.71 -19.64
N LEU A 66 13.65 6.03 -19.68
CA LEU A 66 12.84 6.66 -20.70
C LEU A 66 13.63 6.58 -22.00
N GLY A 67 13.23 5.67 -22.89
CA GLY A 67 13.74 5.60 -24.25
C GLY A 67 13.42 6.89 -25.03
N PRO A 68 14.03 7.08 -26.22
CA PRO A 68 13.98 8.32 -27.02
C PRO A 68 12.61 8.68 -27.63
N ASP A 69 11.50 8.05 -27.20
CA ASP A 69 10.15 8.37 -27.68
C ASP A 69 9.61 9.65 -26.99
N ALA A 70 10.18 10.77 -27.42
CA ALA A 70 10.01 12.14 -26.94
C ALA A 70 8.65 12.78 -27.31
N ARG A 71 7.52 12.20 -26.91
CA ARG A 71 6.20 12.86 -27.09
C ARG A 71 5.44 13.24 -25.82
N ALA A 72 5.97 12.95 -24.63
CA ALA A 72 5.39 13.45 -23.38
C ALA A 72 6.45 13.76 -22.32
N LEU A 73 7.57 14.39 -22.70
CA LEU A 73 8.45 14.98 -21.68
C LEU A 73 7.67 16.10 -20.96
N PRO A 74 7.70 16.15 -19.62
CA PRO A 74 6.98 17.15 -18.86
C PRO A 74 7.47 18.56 -19.23
N ARG A 75 6.56 19.53 -19.18
CA ARG A 75 6.90 20.94 -19.45
C ARG A 75 7.73 21.51 -18.31
N CYS A 76 8.63 22.42 -18.66
CA CYS A 76 9.40 23.19 -17.69
C CYS A 76 8.67 24.48 -17.26
N GLU A 77 8.90 24.91 -16.02
CA GLU A 77 8.52 26.23 -15.50
C GLU A 77 9.74 27.19 -15.39
N GLY A 78 10.79 26.98 -16.20
CA GLY A 78 12.03 27.75 -16.13
C GLY A 78 12.78 27.84 -17.47
N GLU A 79 13.85 28.64 -17.49
CA GLU A 79 14.69 28.90 -18.67
C GLU A 79 15.45 27.64 -19.14
N PRO A 80 15.86 27.57 -20.42
CA PRO A 80 16.72 26.49 -20.92
C PRO A 80 17.98 26.31 -20.06
N GLY A 81 18.30 25.05 -19.75
CA GLY A 81 19.41 24.69 -18.86
C GLY A 81 19.07 24.68 -17.36
N SER A 82 17.90 25.17 -16.94
CA SER A 82 17.46 25.04 -15.55
C SER A 82 17.11 23.59 -15.18
N VAL A 83 17.26 23.25 -13.90
CA VAL A 83 16.85 21.93 -13.37
C VAL A 83 15.33 21.89 -13.36
N CYS A 84 14.76 20.88 -14.01
CA CYS A 84 13.32 20.63 -13.99
C CYS A 84 12.97 19.50 -13.01
N ALA A 85 11.89 19.70 -12.25
CA ALA A 85 11.28 18.68 -11.41
C ALA A 85 10.08 18.09 -12.14
N THR A 86 9.94 16.77 -12.13
CA THR A 86 8.70 16.09 -12.55
C THR A 86 8.06 15.52 -11.29
N SER A 87 6.73 15.58 -11.15
CA SER A 87 6.06 15.31 -9.87
C SER A 87 6.43 13.96 -9.25
N ASP A 88 6.73 12.95 -10.08
CA ASP A 88 6.99 11.58 -9.60
C ASP A 88 8.43 11.09 -9.89
N LEU A 89 9.22 11.83 -10.68
CA LEU A 89 10.63 11.53 -10.93
C LEU A 89 11.49 12.72 -10.51
N CYS A 90 12.32 12.47 -9.50
CA CYS A 90 13.39 13.36 -9.13
C CYS A 90 14.59 13.13 -10.03
N ALA A 91 14.75 14.05 -10.96
CA ALA A 91 15.88 14.06 -11.85
C ALA A 91 17.19 14.24 -11.08
N ILE A 92 18.11 13.31 -11.27
CA ILE A 92 19.52 13.42 -10.88
C ILE A 92 20.24 14.28 -11.90
N THR A 93 19.99 14.01 -13.18
CA THR A 93 20.41 14.83 -14.31
C THR A 93 19.20 15.13 -15.19
N ALA A 94 18.70 16.35 -15.09
CA ALA A 94 17.75 16.88 -16.05
C ALA A 94 17.98 18.36 -16.29
N ALA A 95 17.71 18.76 -17.53
CA ALA A 95 17.76 20.14 -17.96
C ALA A 95 16.55 20.45 -18.84
N CYS A 96 16.06 21.67 -18.72
CA CYS A 96 15.12 22.21 -19.69
C CYS A 96 15.82 22.37 -21.04
N GLY A 97 15.30 21.71 -22.06
CA GLY A 97 15.73 21.91 -23.43
C GLY A 97 15.19 23.22 -23.98
N GLU A 98 15.74 23.67 -25.10
CA GLU A 98 15.23 24.84 -25.84
C GLU A 98 13.78 24.65 -26.34
N ASP A 99 13.30 23.40 -26.38
CA ASP A 99 11.92 23.03 -26.72
C ASP A 99 10.94 23.22 -25.55
N GLY A 100 11.39 23.76 -24.41
CA GLY A 100 10.58 23.98 -23.21
C GLY A 100 10.19 22.69 -22.50
N ARG A 101 10.88 21.58 -22.81
CA ARG A 101 10.62 20.26 -22.21
C ARG A 101 11.74 19.85 -21.27
N CYS A 102 11.39 19.07 -20.26
CA CYS A 102 12.32 18.51 -19.29
C CYS A 102 13.00 17.26 -19.86
N HIS A 103 14.27 17.37 -20.24
CA HIS A 103 15.07 16.24 -20.70
C HIS A 103 15.70 15.57 -19.48
N VAL A 104 15.18 14.41 -19.10
CA VAL A 104 15.69 13.61 -17.97
C VAL A 104 16.61 12.53 -18.52
N THR A 105 17.89 12.59 -18.18
CA THR A 105 18.88 11.55 -18.55
C THR A 105 18.98 10.49 -17.45
N LEU A 106 18.86 10.90 -16.19
CA LEU A 106 18.84 10.01 -15.03
C LEU A 106 17.87 10.56 -13.99
N GLY A 107 16.98 9.72 -13.47
CA GLY A 107 16.05 10.10 -12.41
C GLY A 107 15.61 8.91 -11.56
N GLN A 108 15.08 9.20 -10.38
CA GLN A 108 14.55 8.22 -9.43
C GLN A 108 13.20 8.69 -8.88
N ARG A 109 12.38 7.76 -8.40
CA ARG A 109 11.13 8.12 -7.73
C ARG A 109 11.43 8.66 -6.33
N CYS A 110 10.82 9.78 -5.97
CA CYS A 110 10.85 10.27 -4.58
C CYS A 110 9.74 9.68 -3.72
N ASP A 111 8.92 8.77 -4.23
CA ASP A 111 7.89 8.10 -3.46
C ASP A 111 8.53 7.05 -2.52
N ASP A 112 8.47 7.27 -1.21
CA ASP A 112 8.94 6.31 -0.19
C ASP A 112 7.90 5.20 0.11
N GLY A 113 6.73 5.27 -0.52
CA GLY A 113 5.63 4.35 -0.35
C GLY A 113 4.86 4.54 0.96
N LEU A 114 5.04 5.66 1.67
CA LEU A 114 4.35 5.98 2.91
C LEU A 114 3.30 7.06 2.68
N ALA A 115 2.02 6.72 2.83
CA ALA A 115 0.93 7.64 2.54
C ALA A 115 0.84 8.87 3.47
N CYS A 116 1.58 8.89 4.59
CA CYS A 116 1.60 10.01 5.54
C CYS A 116 2.74 11.00 5.30
N THR A 117 3.62 10.74 4.32
CA THR A 117 4.67 11.67 3.92
C THR A 117 4.26 12.43 2.66
N SER A 118 4.59 13.71 2.64
CA SER A 118 4.66 14.51 1.43
C SER A 118 6.08 14.43 0.90
N ASP A 119 6.18 13.91 -0.31
CA ASP A 119 7.45 13.61 -0.97
C ASP A 119 7.79 14.73 -1.93
N ARG A 120 8.93 15.40 -1.68
CA ARG A 120 9.35 16.55 -2.48
C ARG A 120 10.74 16.34 -3.06
N CYS A 121 10.84 16.48 -4.38
CA CYS A 121 12.14 16.56 -5.04
C CYS A 121 12.76 17.95 -4.82
N LEU A 122 13.98 17.97 -4.26
CA LEU A 122 14.79 19.19 -4.08
C LEU A 122 15.74 19.43 -5.26
N GLY A 123 15.68 18.60 -6.31
CA GLY A 123 16.59 18.60 -7.46
C GLY A 123 17.85 17.76 -7.22
N GLN A 124 18.57 17.45 -8.30
CA GLN A 124 19.80 16.63 -8.29
C GLN A 124 19.62 15.28 -7.59
N GLY A 125 18.42 14.70 -7.71
CA GLY A 125 18.07 13.43 -7.09
C GLY A 125 17.83 13.48 -5.58
N ARG A 126 17.85 14.65 -4.94
CA ARG A 126 17.61 14.75 -3.50
C ARG A 126 16.10 14.74 -3.22
N CYS A 127 15.66 13.78 -2.41
CA CYS A 127 14.28 13.71 -1.92
C CYS A 127 14.19 14.22 -0.49
N ALA A 128 13.13 14.94 -0.18
CA ALA A 128 12.73 15.30 1.17
C ALA A 128 11.35 14.69 1.46
N PHE A 129 11.19 14.16 2.66
CA PHE A 129 9.97 13.49 3.12
C PHE A 129 9.48 14.22 4.35
N THR A 130 8.28 14.78 4.28
CA THR A 130 7.70 15.56 5.40
C THR A 130 6.45 14.87 5.90
N VAL A 131 6.37 14.57 7.20
CA VAL A 131 5.17 13.93 7.78
C VAL A 131 4.03 14.95 7.89
N GLU A 132 2.97 14.71 7.13
CA GLU A 132 1.81 15.61 7.02
C GLU A 132 0.68 15.25 7.98
N GLY A 133 -0.16 16.25 8.28
CA GLY A 133 -1.38 16.09 9.07
C GLY A 133 -1.16 15.60 10.50
N ASP A 134 -2.21 15.01 11.08
CA ASP A 134 -2.25 14.45 12.43
C ASP A 134 -1.87 12.95 12.43
N THR A 135 -0.68 12.66 11.89
CA THR A 135 -0.14 11.31 11.74
C THR A 135 1.26 11.22 12.34
N CYS A 136 1.63 10.05 12.86
CA CYS A 136 3.01 9.74 13.21
C CYS A 136 3.62 8.78 12.18
N LEU A 137 4.90 8.96 11.89
CA LEU A 137 5.73 8.01 11.17
C LEU A 137 6.71 7.37 12.17
N VAL A 138 6.41 6.15 12.61
CA VAL A 138 7.12 5.48 13.71
C VAL A 138 7.57 4.08 13.31
N LEU A 139 8.60 3.56 13.97
CA LEU A 139 9.03 2.17 13.80
C LEU A 139 8.07 1.24 14.55
N VAL A 140 7.52 0.26 13.84
CA VAL A 140 6.70 -0.82 14.42
C VAL A 140 7.27 -2.16 14.04
N ARG A 141 7.09 -3.17 14.88
CA ARG A 141 7.43 -4.54 14.54
C ARG A 141 6.45 -5.12 13.53
N GLU A 142 6.97 -5.67 12.45
CA GLU A 142 6.24 -6.45 11.46
C GLU A 142 6.96 -7.79 11.29
N GLY A 143 6.51 -8.80 12.04
CA GLY A 143 7.22 -10.07 12.18
C GLY A 143 8.56 -9.89 12.90
N ALA A 144 9.65 -10.36 12.29
CA ALA A 144 10.99 -10.25 12.87
C ALA A 144 11.67 -8.89 12.61
N LEU A 145 11.10 -8.04 11.76
CA LEU A 145 11.70 -6.77 11.34
C LEU A 145 10.99 -5.58 11.97
N ARG A 146 11.68 -4.44 12.06
CA ARG A 146 11.06 -3.15 12.31
C ARG A 146 10.93 -2.38 11.01
N ARG A 147 9.78 -1.74 10.79
CA ARG A 147 9.50 -0.93 9.60
C ARG A 147 8.87 0.39 10.00
N LEU A 148 9.16 1.44 9.24
CA LEU A 148 8.46 2.71 9.36
C LEU A 148 7.02 2.53 8.92
N ARG A 149 6.07 3.01 9.73
CA ARG A 149 4.64 2.94 9.47
C ARG A 149 3.97 4.23 9.87
N CYS A 150 2.98 4.61 9.06
CA CYS A 150 2.06 5.69 9.35
C CYS A 150 1.03 5.21 10.37
N MET A 151 0.98 5.85 11.54
CA MET A 151 0.04 5.59 12.62
C MET A 151 -0.87 6.80 12.80
N GLN A 152 -2.17 6.57 12.92
CA GLN A 152 -3.13 7.67 13.11
C GLN A 152 -2.99 8.28 14.51
N GLU A 153 -3.43 9.53 14.67
CA GLU A 153 -3.49 10.14 15.99
C GLU A 153 -4.23 9.24 16.99
N ASN A 154 -3.63 9.09 18.16
CA ASN A 154 -4.08 8.21 19.24
C ASN A 154 -4.03 6.71 18.93
N GLU A 155 -3.43 6.23 17.85
CA GLU A 155 -3.23 4.80 17.64
C GLU A 155 -2.16 4.25 18.62
N ALA A 156 -2.45 3.14 19.30
CA ALA A 156 -1.56 2.54 20.29
C ALA A 156 -0.38 1.82 19.63
N ASN A 157 0.78 1.79 20.29
CA ASN A 157 1.89 0.96 19.84
C ASN A 157 1.56 -0.53 20.07
N PRO A 158 1.52 -1.37 19.01
CA PRO A 158 1.25 -2.80 19.17
C PRO A 158 2.29 -3.54 20.01
N ASP A 159 3.52 -3.03 20.08
CA ASP A 159 4.61 -3.62 20.88
C ASP A 159 4.62 -3.12 22.34
N ASN A 160 3.90 -2.05 22.66
CA ASN A 160 3.93 -1.42 23.99
C ASN A 160 2.63 -0.61 24.26
N ALA A 161 1.76 -1.12 25.12
CA ALA A 161 0.50 -0.46 25.47
C ALA A 161 0.67 0.95 26.09
N CYS A 162 1.86 1.24 26.64
CA CYS A 162 2.20 2.52 27.24
C CYS A 162 2.78 3.54 26.26
N GLU A 163 2.66 3.27 24.96
CA GLU A 163 3.07 4.16 23.90
C GLU A 163 1.91 4.39 22.92
N ARG A 164 1.80 5.61 22.41
CA ARG A 164 0.74 5.99 21.47
C ARG A 164 1.22 7.05 20.51
N CYS A 165 0.67 7.06 19.30
CA CYS A 165 0.92 8.14 18.35
C CYS A 165 0.25 9.43 18.86
N ARG A 166 1.06 10.44 19.17
CA ARG A 166 0.57 11.80 19.46
C ARG A 166 1.37 12.80 18.60
N PRO A 167 0.89 13.12 17.39
CA PRO A 167 1.64 13.89 16.40
C PRO A 167 1.91 15.34 16.84
N ARG A 168 1.14 15.87 17.82
CA ARG A 168 1.39 17.16 18.46
C ARG A 168 2.62 17.16 19.37
N ASN A 169 3.01 16.00 19.89
CA ASN A 169 4.16 15.85 20.78
C ASN A 169 5.40 15.48 19.97
N ASP A 170 5.28 14.42 19.16
CA ASP A 170 6.34 13.95 18.28
C ASP A 170 5.71 13.17 17.12
N LYS A 171 5.98 13.57 15.87
CA LYS A 171 5.53 12.86 14.68
C LYS A 171 6.43 11.70 14.28
N SER A 172 7.64 11.63 14.82
CA SER A 172 8.69 10.68 14.44
C SER A 172 9.00 9.64 15.51
N ALA A 173 8.40 9.76 16.69
CA ALA A 173 8.56 8.83 17.80
C ALA A 173 7.23 8.54 18.50
N TRP A 174 7.18 7.39 19.16
CA TRP A 174 6.08 7.03 20.03
C TRP A 174 6.03 7.96 21.25
N THR A 175 4.85 8.50 21.55
CA THR A 175 4.68 9.27 22.78
C THR A 175 4.46 8.34 23.96
N LYS A 176 5.33 8.49 24.96
CA LYS A 176 5.27 7.76 26.22
C LYS A 176 4.08 8.23 27.06
N LEU A 177 3.29 7.27 27.54
CA LEU A 177 2.14 7.51 28.39
C LEU A 177 2.51 7.42 29.87
N THR A 178 1.73 8.13 30.68
CA THR A 178 1.74 8.05 32.15
C THR A 178 0.30 7.91 32.63
N ALA A 179 0.09 7.14 33.70
CA ALA A 179 -1.20 6.88 34.36
C ALA A 179 -2.29 6.23 33.48
N SER A 180 -1.97 5.81 32.26
CA SER A 180 -2.88 5.04 31.41
C SER A 180 -2.87 3.58 31.85
N LEU A 181 -4.02 2.91 31.81
CA LEU A 181 -4.11 1.48 32.12
C LEU A 181 -3.31 0.67 31.10
N CYS A 182 -2.64 -0.37 31.59
CA CYS A 182 -1.94 -1.36 30.80
C CYS A 182 -1.93 -2.70 31.56
N ASP A 183 -1.20 -3.68 31.06
CA ASP A 183 -0.96 -4.97 31.71
C ASP A 183 0.55 -5.22 31.61
N ASP A 184 1.24 -5.37 32.74
CA ASP A 184 2.69 -5.60 32.79
C ASP A 184 3.06 -7.08 32.59
N GLY A 185 2.04 -7.95 32.53
CA GLY A 185 2.14 -9.39 32.31
C GLY A 185 2.54 -10.18 33.55
N ASP A 186 2.73 -9.52 34.69
CA ASP A 186 3.02 -10.19 35.96
C ASP A 186 1.70 -10.50 36.70
N PRO A 187 1.32 -11.78 36.86
CA PRO A 187 0.11 -12.11 37.62
C PRO A 187 0.20 -11.74 39.11
N CYS A 188 1.40 -11.37 39.59
CA CYS A 188 1.67 -10.97 40.96
C CYS A 188 1.45 -9.49 41.23
N THR A 189 1.22 -8.68 40.20
CA THR A 189 0.97 -7.25 40.32
C THR A 189 -0.52 -6.95 40.13
N THR A 190 -0.93 -5.79 40.61
CA THR A 190 -2.28 -5.24 40.43
C THR A 190 -2.18 -3.74 40.17
N ASN A 191 -3.27 -3.11 39.71
CA ASN A 191 -3.31 -1.67 39.43
C ASN A 191 -2.25 -1.21 38.39
N ASP A 192 -2.08 -2.03 37.36
CA ASP A 192 -1.12 -1.79 36.30
C ASP A 192 -1.41 -0.50 35.55
N HIS A 193 -0.37 0.32 35.44
CA HIS A 193 -0.45 1.60 34.77
C HIS A 193 0.88 1.95 34.11
N CYS A 194 0.79 2.88 33.17
CA CYS A 194 1.95 3.37 32.47
C CYS A 194 2.72 4.35 33.34
N GLU A 195 4.02 4.15 33.46
CA GLU A 195 4.97 5.09 34.03
C GLU A 195 6.05 5.39 32.98
N THR A 196 5.98 6.59 32.38
CA THR A 196 6.95 7.05 31.37
C THR A 196 7.18 6.04 30.24
N GLY A 197 6.08 5.47 29.72
CA GLY A 197 6.13 4.52 28.60
C GLY A 197 6.45 3.07 28.97
N ARG A 198 6.56 2.75 30.26
CA ARG A 198 6.67 1.37 30.74
C ARG A 198 5.38 0.99 31.48
N CYS A 199 4.88 -0.22 31.28
CA CYS A 199 3.82 -0.74 32.13
C CYS A 199 4.42 -1.23 33.46
N VAL A 200 3.86 -0.76 34.57
CA VAL A 200 4.26 -1.13 35.93
C VAL A 200 3.01 -1.43 36.75
N GLY A 201 3.06 -2.49 37.55
CA GLY A 201 2.03 -2.81 38.54
C GLY A 201 2.53 -2.71 39.98
N GLU A 202 1.57 -2.66 40.90
CA GLU A 202 1.80 -2.66 42.35
C GLU A 202 1.78 -4.09 42.89
N PRO A 203 2.72 -4.49 43.76
CA PRO A 203 2.76 -5.85 44.31
C PRO A 203 1.42 -6.27 44.95
N GLY A 204 0.80 -7.30 44.37
CA GLY A 204 -0.33 -8.01 44.95
C GLY A 204 0.17 -8.99 46.00
N GLY A 205 -0.44 -8.98 47.19
CA GLY A 205 0.02 -9.76 48.35
C GLY A 205 0.00 -11.30 48.21
N SER A 206 -0.28 -11.86 47.03
CA SER A 206 -0.41 -13.31 46.80
C SER A 206 0.84 -13.98 46.22
N CYS A 207 1.87 -13.24 45.83
CA CYS A 207 3.12 -13.83 45.34
C CYS A 207 4.23 -13.68 46.39
N ASN A 208 4.48 -14.78 47.10
CA ASN A 208 5.59 -14.96 48.03
C ASN A 208 6.42 -16.16 47.62
#